data_AF-A0A534KCC8-F1
#
_entry.id   AF-A0A534KCC8-F1
#
_cell.length_a   1.000
_cell.length_b   1.000
_cell.length_c   1.000
_cell.angle_alpha   90.00
_cell.angle_beta   90.00
_cell.angle_gamma   90.00
#
_symmetry.space_group_name_H-M   'P 1'
#
loop_
_entity.id
_entity.type
_entity.pdbx_description
1 polymer ?
#
loop_
_entity_poly.entity_id
_entity_poly.type
_entity_poly.pdbx_seq_one_letter_code
_entity_poly.pdbx_strand_id
1 'polypeptide(L)'
;MEGGTIRRVPFGNWYHNNTMDGLIEQQAATADPTQRAQIFGQIQSGLAGDVPYIPLWQTKQTVVFTPNVSGIILDPIQFFRYFTISVS
;
A
#
# COMPACT_ATOMS: atom_id res chain seq x y z
N MET A 1 29.87 9.34 13.77
CA MET A 1 29.52 8.43 14.88
C MET A 1 28.18 8.93 15.38
N GLU A 2 27.04 8.46 14.90
CA GLU A 2 26.56 7.08 14.83
C GLU A 2 25.70 6.93 13.55
N GLY A 3 26.00 5.92 12.74
CA GLY A 3 25.30 5.65 11.49
C GLY A 3 23.89 5.19 11.80
N GLY A 4 22.90 6.02 11.45
CA GLY A 4 21.48 5.68 11.52
C GLY A 4 21.24 4.41 10.72
N THR A 5 21.05 3.31 11.44
CA THR A 5 20.79 1.98 10.89
C THR A 5 19.72 2.09 9.82
N ILE A 6 20.10 1.85 8.56
CA ILE A 6 19.15 1.60 7.48
C ILE A 6 18.26 0.48 7.99
N ARG A 7 16.99 0.79 8.29
CA ARG A 7 16.01 -0.23 8.62
C ARG A 7 15.93 -1.14 7.40
N ARG A 8 16.59 -2.30 7.49
CA ARG A 8 16.60 -3.32 6.44
C ARG A 8 15.19 -3.89 6.41
N VAL A 9 14.31 -3.28 5.62
CA VAL A 9 12.98 -3.83 5.36
C VAL A 9 13.19 -4.94 4.33
N PRO A 10 12.88 -6.20 4.65
CA PRO A 10 12.84 -7.24 3.62
C PRO A 10 11.94 -6.75 2.48
N PHE A 11 12.34 -6.99 1.22
CA PHE A 11 11.64 -6.55 0.00
C PHE A 11 11.74 -5.04 -0.36
N GLY A 12 12.63 -4.27 0.27
CA GLY A 12 12.89 -2.87 -0.11
C GLY A 12 13.72 -2.72 -1.40
N ASN A 13 13.55 -1.60 -2.10
CA ASN A 13 14.27 -1.23 -3.33
C ASN A 13 15.42 -0.22 -3.12
N TRP A 14 15.79 0.06 -1.86
CA TRP A 14 16.83 1.04 -1.47
C TRP A 14 16.64 2.45 -2.05
N TYR A 15 15.41 2.81 -2.43
CA TYR A 15 15.11 4.16 -2.88
C TYR A 15 15.13 5.13 -1.70
N HIS A 16 15.87 6.23 -1.86
CA HIS A 16 16.03 7.28 -0.87
C HIS A 16 15.99 8.65 -1.56
N ASN A 17 15.00 9.47 -1.20
CA ASN A 17 14.83 10.82 -1.75
C ASN A 17 14.19 11.70 -0.68
N ASN A 18 14.96 12.64 -0.13
CA ASN A 18 14.50 13.53 0.95
C ASN A 18 13.23 14.30 0.60
N THR A 19 13.02 14.63 -0.68
CA THR A 19 11.80 15.29 -1.15
C THR A 19 10.60 14.36 -1.06
N MET A 20 10.75 13.10 -1.47
CA MET A 20 9.67 12.10 -1.34
C MET A 20 9.36 11.79 0.12
N ASP A 21 10.40 11.64 0.94
CA ASP A 21 10.24 11.40 2.38
C ASP A 21 9.44 12.54 3.04
N GLY A 22 9.76 13.80 2.72
CA GLY A 22 9.01 14.96 3.19
C GLY A 22 7.56 15.01 2.72
N LEU A 23 7.28 14.64 1.46
CA LEU A 23 5.90 14.55 0.95
C LEU A 23 5.11 13.43 1.64
N ILE A 24 5.74 12.30 1.94
CA ILE A 24 5.12 11.18 2.67
C ILE A 24 4.77 11.59 4.11
N GLU A 25 5.64 12.35 4.79
CA GLU A 25 5.34 12.91 6.11
C GLU A 25 4.19 13.92 6.04
N GLN A 26 4.22 14.81 5.03
CA GLN A 26 3.20 15.84 4.86
C GLN A 26 1.80 15.25 4.60
N GLN A 27 1.68 14.24 3.72
CA GLN A 27 0.38 13.61 3.48
C GLN A 27 -0.16 12.94 4.75
N ALA A 28 0.72 12.34 5.56
CA ALA A 28 0.32 11.65 6.80
C ALA A 28 -0.22 12.63 7.84
N ALA A 29 0.33 13.85 7.88
CA ALA A 29 -0.14 14.93 8.75
C ALA A 29 -1.37 15.69 8.20
N THR A 30 -1.77 15.49 6.94
CA THR A 30 -2.84 16.26 6.29
C THR A 30 -4.22 15.61 6.53
N ALA A 31 -5.07 16.29 7.29
CA ALA A 31 -6.43 15.82 7.59
C ALA A 31 -7.41 16.03 6.42
N ASP A 32 -7.32 17.16 5.71
CA ASP A 32 -8.21 17.47 4.59
C ASP A 32 -7.99 16.50 3.42
N PRO A 33 -9.03 15.78 2.97
CA PRO A 33 -8.88 14.74 1.95
C PRO A 33 -8.51 15.30 0.57
N THR A 34 -8.94 16.53 0.24
CA THR A 34 -8.66 17.16 -1.05
C THR A 34 -7.20 17.57 -1.13
N GLN A 35 -6.70 18.22 -0.09
CA GLN A 35 -5.30 18.59 0.04
C GLN A 35 -4.41 17.36 0.10
N ARG A 36 -4.79 16.32 0.86
CA ARG A 36 -4.04 15.07 0.93
C ARG A 36 -3.97 14.38 -0.44
N ALA A 37 -5.04 14.40 -1.22
CA ALA A 37 -5.07 13.85 -2.58
C ALA A 37 -4.10 14.59 -3.53
N GLN A 38 -3.97 15.91 -3.40
CA GLN A 38 -3.00 16.69 -4.19
C GLN A 38 -1.55 16.26 -3.88
N ILE A 39 -1.23 16.06 -2.60
CA ILE A 39 0.11 15.58 -2.18
C ILE A 39 0.37 14.17 -2.72
N PHE A 40 -0.63 13.27 -2.66
CA PHE A 40 -0.49 11.94 -3.30
C PHE A 40 -0.20 12.02 -4.79
N GLY A 41 -0.81 12.97 -5.51
CA GLY A 41 -0.50 13.21 -6.92
C GLY A 41 0.97 13.58 -7.14
N GLN A 42 1.53 14.46 -6.31
CA GLN A 42 2.94 14.85 -6.36
C GLN A 42 3.88 13.66 -6.10
N ILE A 43 3.57 12.83 -5.09
CA ILE A 43 4.32 11.62 -4.78
C ILE A 43 4.30 10.66 -5.98
N GLN A 44 3.12 10.39 -6.54
CA GLN A 44 2.98 9.45 -7.67
C GLN A 44 3.73 9.94 -8.92
N SER A 45 3.67 11.25 -9.23
CA SER A 45 4.44 11.84 -10.32
C SER A 45 5.95 11.75 -10.08
N GLY A 46 6.41 12.00 -8.84
CA GLY A 46 7.83 11.87 -8.49
C GLY A 46 8.34 10.44 -8.62
N LEU A 47 7.61 9.46 -8.07
CA LEU A 47 7.96 8.05 -8.20
C LEU A 47 7.94 7.57 -9.65
N ALA A 48 7.04 8.08 -10.49
CA ALA A 48 7.00 7.75 -11.92
C ALA A 48 8.24 8.30 -12.67
N GLY A 49 8.79 9.44 -12.25
CA GLY A 49 10.02 9.99 -12.80
C GLY A 49 11.28 9.25 -12.32
N ASP A 50 11.32 8.89 -11.04
CA ASP A 50 12.48 8.25 -10.42
C ASP A 50 12.55 6.74 -10.70
N VAL A 51 11.43 6.12 -11.10
CA VAL A 51 11.27 4.70 -11.44
C VAL A 51 11.96 3.76 -10.42
N PRO A 52 11.65 3.87 -9.11
CA PRO A 52 12.33 3.05 -8.10
C PRO A 52 11.85 1.59 -8.09
N TYR A 53 10.77 1.30 -8.82
CA TYR A 53 10.29 -0.04 -9.14
C TYR A 53 9.46 0.01 -10.43
N ILE A 54 9.31 -1.14 -11.09
CA ILE A 54 8.47 -1.29 -12.28
C ILE A 54 7.21 -2.07 -11.88
N PRO A 55 6.04 -1.41 -11.74
CA PRO A 55 4.80 -2.11 -11.45
C PRO A 55 4.39 -2.94 -12.68
N LEU A 56 4.23 -4.25 -12.51
CA LEU A 56 3.91 -5.16 -13.62
C LEU A 56 2.41 -5.43 -13.76
N TRP A 57 1.71 -5.70 -12.66
CA TRP A 57 0.27 -5.96 -12.65
C TRP A 57 -0.35 -5.74 -11.26
N GLN A 58 -1.67 -5.49 -11.22
CA GLN A 58 -2.49 -5.54 -10.02
C GLN A 58 -3.56 -6.62 -10.20
N THR A 59 -3.53 -7.67 -9.39
CA THR A 59 -4.41 -8.83 -9.56
C THR A 59 -5.81 -8.56 -9.04
N LYS A 60 -6.82 -9.19 -9.66
CA LYS A 60 -8.16 -9.31 -9.05
C LYS A 60 -8.09 -10.27 -7.88
N GLN A 61 -8.75 -9.94 -6.77
CA GLN A 61 -8.99 -10.91 -5.70
C GLN A 61 -10.10 -11.86 -6.13
N THR A 62 -9.87 -13.17 -6.08
CA THR A 62 -10.83 -14.20 -6.47
C THR A 62 -10.89 -15.26 -5.39
N VAL A 63 -12.09 -15.73 -5.07
CA VAL A 63 -12.35 -16.78 -4.07
C VAL A 63 -13.29 -17.80 -4.67
N VAL A 64 -12.98 -19.08 -4.49
CA VAL A 64 -13.80 -20.21 -4.94
C VAL A 64 -14.21 -21.00 -3.69
N PHE A 65 -15.50 -21.30 -3.55
CA PHE A 65 -16.05 -21.96 -2.36
C PHE A 65 -17.25 -22.84 -2.73
N THR A 66 -17.56 -23.81 -1.86
CA THR A 66 -18.71 -24.72 -2.03
C THR A 66 -20.02 -24.03 -1.62
N PRO A 67 -21.18 -24.46 -2.16
CA PRO A 67 -22.47 -23.79 -1.88
C PRO A 67 -22.88 -23.71 -0.40
N ASN A 68 -22.35 -24.59 0.46
CA ASN A 68 -22.65 -24.60 1.90
C ASN A 68 -21.75 -23.68 2.74
N VAL A 69 -20.76 -23.03 2.12
CA VAL A 69 -19.89 -22.04 2.77
C VAL A 69 -20.49 -20.65 2.63
N SER A 70 -20.59 -19.94 3.76
CA SER A 70 -21.16 -18.60 3.85
C SER A 70 -20.19 -17.60 4.49
N GLY A 71 -20.49 -16.31 4.35
CA GLY A 71 -19.73 -15.23 4.98
C GLY A 71 -18.43 -14.85 4.27
N ILE A 72 -18.28 -15.23 2.99
CA ILE A 72 -17.17 -14.81 2.14
C ILE A 72 -17.29 -13.31 1.85
N ILE A 73 -16.24 -12.55 2.16
CA ILE A 73 -16.13 -11.11 1.87
C ILE A 73 -14.84 -10.87 1.07
N LEU A 74 -14.95 -10.22 -0.10
CA LEU A 74 -13.80 -9.70 -0.83
C LEU A 74 -13.40 -8.34 -0.25
N ASP A 75 -12.34 -8.34 0.57
CA ASP A 75 -11.83 -7.15 1.25
C ASP A 75 -11.02 -6.26 0.30
N PRO A 76 -11.29 -4.94 0.23
CA PRO A 76 -10.50 -4.01 -0.60
C PRO A 76 -8.98 -4.06 -0.34
N ILE A 77 -8.54 -4.41 0.87
CA ILE A 77 -7.11 -4.57 1.20
C ILE A 77 -6.59 -6.01 0.99
N GLN A 78 -7.36 -6.85 0.30
CA GLN A 78 -7.06 -8.25 -0.03
C GLN A 78 -6.82 -9.17 1.18
N PHE A 79 -7.29 -8.77 2.37
CA PHE A 79 -7.21 -9.59 3.56
C PHE A 79 -8.37 -10.59 3.62
N PHE A 80 -8.08 -11.87 3.85
CA PHE A 80 -9.12 -12.88 3.97
C PHE A 80 -9.63 -12.96 5.42
N ARG A 81 -10.90 -12.56 5.64
CA ARG A 81 -11.50 -12.48 6.97
C ARG A 81 -12.05 -13.84 7.43
N TYR A 82 -11.22 -14.66 8.08
CA TYR A 82 -11.63 -15.99 8.54
C TYR A 82 -12.79 -15.98 9.56
N PHE A 83 -12.87 -14.95 10.40
CA PHE A 83 -13.90 -14.86 11.45
C PHE A 83 -15.33 -14.68 10.91
N THR A 84 -15.50 -14.37 9.62
CA THR A 84 -16.82 -14.25 9.00
C THR A 84 -17.30 -15.58 8.41
N ILE A 85 -16.45 -16.59 8.34
CA ILE A 85 -16.73 -17.84 7.62
C ILE A 85 -17.57 -18.79 8.47
N SER A 86 -18.60 -19.38 7.85
CA SER A 86 -19.39 -20.46 8.43
C SER A 86 -19.71 -21.54 7.40
N VAL A 87 -20.03 -22.73 7.91
CA VAL A 87 -20.47 -23.89 7.13
C VAL A 87 -21.85 -24.30 7.65
N SER A 88 -22.77 -24.53 6.72
CA SER A 88 -24.11 -25.08 6.96
C SER A 88 -24.15 -26.59 6.78
#